data_AF-A0A6B0WZ00-F1
#
_entry.id   AF-A0A6B0WZ00-F1
#
_cell.length_a   1.000
_cell.length_b   1.000
_cell.length_c   1.000
_cell.angle_alpha   90.00
_cell.angle_beta   90.00
_cell.angle_gamma   90.00
#
_symmetry.space_group_name_H-M   'P 1'
#
loop_
_entity.id
_entity.type
_entity.pdbx_description
1 polymer ?
#
loop_
_entity_poly.entity_id
_entity_poly.type
_entity_poly.pdbx_seq_one_letter_code
_entity_poly.pdbx_strand_id
1 'polypeptide(L)'
;MAKTMFGAMPSWTRVDTKAEPKNERPEANLSYEKAEVGHRNQDQTMNSSTPIQLSQYQPTWKRKFNVEKRKLWDIFSTAAIEIEHIGSTAIENLPSKPIIDIAVKIKNHKDADGFIKALAQIGYDFYPTRSSTERHFFAKGTPVKFHLSIAYTDRGGFWDRQILFRDFLRSNQEARDE
;
A
#
# COMPACT_ATOMS: atom_id res chain seq x y z
N MET A 1 -35.88 56.77 -25.85
CA MET A 1 -37.22 56.28 -25.47
C MET A 1 -37.22 54.77 -25.57
N ALA A 2 -37.43 54.07 -24.46
CA ALA A 2 -37.52 52.61 -24.39
C ALA A 2 -38.88 52.23 -23.79
N LYS A 3 -39.57 51.26 -24.39
CA LYS A 3 -40.84 50.70 -23.90
C LYS A 3 -40.69 49.19 -23.67
N THR A 4 -40.61 48.85 -22.39
CA THR A 4 -41.33 47.80 -21.63
C THR A 4 -41.68 46.46 -22.30
N MET A 5 -41.30 45.36 -21.64
CA MET A 5 -42.22 44.35 -21.04
C MET A 5 -41.46 43.47 -20.02
N PHE A 6 -41.90 43.54 -18.77
CA PHE A 6 -41.48 42.74 -17.62
C PHE A 6 -42.30 41.44 -17.56
N GLY A 7 -41.63 40.30 -17.31
CA GLY A 7 -42.26 39.01 -17.02
C GLY A 7 -42.40 38.79 -15.50
N ALA A 8 -43.56 38.28 -15.10
CA ALA A 8 -44.12 38.27 -13.76
C ALA A 8 -43.60 37.17 -12.82
N MET A 9 -43.67 37.46 -11.51
CA MET A 9 -43.58 36.50 -10.39
C MET A 9 -44.92 35.77 -10.18
N PRO A 10 -44.91 34.57 -9.58
CA PRO A 10 -45.99 34.16 -8.69
C PRO A 10 -45.53 34.10 -7.23
N SER A 11 -46.33 34.74 -6.39
CA SER A 11 -46.33 34.69 -4.92
C SER A 11 -46.70 33.32 -4.38
N TRP A 12 -46.03 32.86 -3.32
CA TRP A 12 -46.57 31.84 -2.42
C TRP A 12 -46.39 32.28 -0.96
N THR A 13 -47.51 32.38 -0.27
CA THR A 13 -47.66 32.65 1.16
C THR A 13 -47.41 31.37 1.99
N ARG A 14 -46.76 31.56 3.15
CA ARG A 14 -46.66 30.66 4.34
C ARG A 14 -48.06 30.35 4.90
N VAL A 15 -48.37 29.32 5.69
CA VAL A 15 -47.70 28.39 6.65
C VAL A 15 -48.65 27.17 6.79
N ASP A 16 -48.22 25.94 7.14
CA ASP A 16 -48.11 25.55 8.55
C ASP A 16 -47.29 24.27 8.79
N THR A 17 -46.70 24.32 9.98
CA THR A 17 -45.84 23.40 10.72
C THR A 17 -46.20 21.90 10.72
N LYS A 18 -45.17 21.05 10.67
CA LYS A 18 -45.11 19.82 11.47
C LYS A 18 -43.66 19.52 11.87
N ALA A 19 -43.48 19.41 13.18
CA ALA A 19 -42.22 19.19 13.88
C ALA A 19 -41.72 17.74 13.71
N GLU A 20 -40.40 17.59 13.62
CA GLU A 20 -39.70 16.31 13.78
C GLU A 20 -39.52 16.00 15.27
N PRO A 21 -39.85 14.77 15.74
CA PRO A 21 -39.43 14.33 17.06
C PRO A 21 -38.06 13.64 17.01
N LYS A 22 -37.18 14.10 17.91
CA LYS A 22 -35.98 13.40 18.38
C LYS A 22 -36.41 12.04 18.92
N ASN A 23 -35.69 10.97 18.54
CA ASN A 23 -35.85 9.68 19.23
C ASN A 23 -34.50 9.19 19.77
N GLU A 24 -34.48 9.16 21.10
CA GLU A 24 -33.47 8.66 22.00
C GLU A 24 -33.36 7.12 21.88
N ARG A 25 -32.18 6.59 22.20
CA ARG A 25 -31.93 5.14 22.25
C ARG A 25 -32.65 4.51 23.43
N PRO A 26 -33.29 3.33 23.27
CA PRO A 26 -33.52 2.43 24.37
C PRO A 26 -32.44 1.34 24.40
N GLU A 27 -31.80 1.18 25.57
CA GLU A 27 -31.06 -0.02 25.93
C GLU A 27 -32.04 -1.19 26.14
N ALA A 28 -31.69 -2.36 25.63
CA ALA A 28 -32.35 -3.61 25.98
C ALA A 28 -31.28 -4.69 26.23
N ASN A 29 -31.14 -5.04 27.50
CA ASN A 29 -30.41 -6.21 27.98
C ASN A 29 -31.37 -7.38 28.22
N LEU A 30 -30.84 -8.61 28.08
CA LEU A 30 -31.34 -9.92 28.54
C LEU A 30 -32.46 -10.55 27.70
N SER A 31 -32.46 -11.84 27.37
CA SER A 31 -31.66 -13.01 27.77
C SER A 31 -32.01 -14.19 26.85
N TYR A 32 -31.08 -15.07 26.48
CA TYR A 32 -31.42 -16.47 26.20
C TYR A 32 -30.32 -17.42 26.68
N GLU A 33 -30.81 -18.58 27.10
CA GLU A 33 -30.29 -19.48 28.12
C GLU A 33 -29.29 -20.51 27.58
N LYS A 34 -28.53 -21.10 28.51
CA LYS A 34 -27.45 -22.07 28.30
C LYS A 34 -27.85 -23.28 27.46
N ALA A 35 -26.97 -23.67 26.54
CA ALA A 35 -26.76 -25.06 26.15
C ALA A 35 -25.26 -25.39 26.25
N GLU A 36 -24.87 -26.12 27.29
CA GLU A 36 -23.53 -26.68 27.45
C GLU A 36 -23.44 -28.03 26.72
N VAL A 37 -22.65 -28.14 25.65
CA VAL A 37 -22.02 -29.41 25.23
C VAL A 37 -20.69 -29.14 24.50
N GLY A 38 -19.57 -29.58 25.09
CA GLY A 38 -18.43 -30.20 24.38
C GLY A 38 -17.26 -29.30 23.91
N HIS A 39 -16.16 -29.32 24.66
CA HIS A 39 -14.87 -28.68 24.36
C HIS A 39 -14.23 -29.01 22.99
N ARG A 40 -13.70 -27.97 22.34
CA ARG A 40 -12.36 -28.04 21.72
C ARG A 40 -11.64 -26.69 21.88
N ASN A 41 -10.69 -26.64 22.81
CA ASN A 41 -9.74 -25.55 22.99
C ASN A 41 -8.94 -25.34 21.71
N GLN A 42 -8.97 -24.14 21.12
CA GLN A 42 -7.86 -23.58 20.37
C GLN A 42 -7.79 -22.08 20.63
N ASP A 43 -7.39 -21.74 21.86
CA ASP A 43 -6.65 -20.51 22.11
C ASP A 43 -5.21 -20.76 21.59
N GLN A 44 -4.89 -20.24 20.40
CA GLN A 44 -3.53 -20.14 19.85
C GLN A 44 -3.56 -19.41 18.49
N THR A 45 -3.59 -18.08 18.49
CA THR A 45 -2.97 -17.32 17.38
C THR A 45 -1.63 -16.78 17.87
N MET A 46 -0.61 -17.58 17.55
CA MET A 46 0.82 -17.36 17.70
C MET A 46 1.23 -15.88 17.65
N ASN A 47 1.50 -15.31 18.82
CA ASN A 47 2.33 -14.13 18.94
C ASN A 47 3.77 -14.56 18.58
N SER A 48 4.14 -14.50 17.29
CA SER A 48 5.48 -14.88 16.84
C SER A 48 6.50 -13.81 17.24
N SER A 49 6.94 -13.88 18.49
CA SER A 49 8.03 -13.09 19.09
C SER A 49 9.41 -13.50 18.53
N THR A 50 9.51 -13.71 17.21
CA THR A 50 10.80 -13.90 16.56
C THR A 50 11.52 -12.54 16.60
N PRO A 51 12.70 -12.43 17.23
CA PRO A 51 13.41 -11.16 17.29
C PRO A 51 13.66 -10.64 15.88
N ILE A 52 13.31 -9.37 15.64
CA ILE A 52 13.66 -8.69 14.38
C ILE A 52 15.18 -8.56 14.37
N GLN A 53 15.86 -9.42 13.62
CA GLN A 53 17.31 -9.37 13.48
C GLN A 53 17.68 -8.38 12.37
N LEU A 54 18.26 -7.24 12.77
CA LEU A 54 18.91 -6.32 11.85
C LEU A 54 20.32 -6.82 11.52
N SER A 55 20.75 -6.56 10.29
CA SER A 55 22.11 -6.79 9.82
C SER A 55 22.77 -5.46 9.51
N GLN A 56 24.07 -5.35 9.78
CA GLN A 56 24.89 -4.25 9.25
C GLN A 56 24.80 -4.21 7.72
N TYR A 57 25.00 -3.03 7.15
CA TYR A 57 24.96 -2.85 5.70
C TYR A 57 25.89 -3.86 5.00
N GLN A 58 25.39 -4.49 3.94
CA GLN A 58 26.18 -5.40 3.13
C GLN A 58 26.23 -4.92 1.66
N PRO A 59 27.41 -4.70 1.07
CA PRO A 59 27.54 -4.38 -0.36
C PRO A 59 26.92 -5.42 -1.29
N THR A 60 26.72 -6.65 -0.78
CA THR A 60 26.04 -7.72 -1.51
C THR A 60 24.57 -7.40 -1.81
N TRP A 61 23.93 -6.49 -1.07
CA TRP A 61 22.55 -6.06 -1.31
C TRP A 61 22.40 -5.36 -2.66
N LYS A 62 23.31 -4.43 -3.00
CA LYS A 62 23.35 -3.79 -4.32
C LYS A 62 23.56 -4.81 -5.44
N ARG A 63 24.41 -5.82 -5.22
CA ARG A 63 24.62 -6.91 -6.18
C ARG A 63 23.35 -7.76 -6.36
N LYS A 64 22.67 -8.14 -5.27
CA LYS A 64 21.40 -8.89 -5.30
C LYS A 64 20.32 -8.11 -6.04
N PHE A 65 20.18 -6.81 -5.76
CA PHE A 65 19.30 -5.91 -6.50
C PHE A 65 19.62 -5.93 -8.01
N ASN A 66 20.88 -5.71 -8.39
CA ASN A 66 21.25 -5.65 -9.82
C ASN A 66 20.98 -6.97 -10.56
N VAL A 67 21.15 -8.11 -9.90
CA VAL A 67 20.79 -9.42 -10.47
C VAL A 67 19.29 -9.54 -10.67
N GLU A 68 18.50 -9.15 -9.67
CA GLU A 68 17.05 -9.26 -9.74
C GLU A 68 16.43 -8.24 -10.69
N LYS A 69 16.95 -7.01 -10.74
CA LYS A 69 16.57 -5.95 -11.69
C LYS A 69 16.63 -6.43 -13.14
N ARG A 70 17.64 -7.24 -13.52
CA ARG A 70 17.71 -7.80 -14.87
C ARG A 70 16.56 -8.74 -15.19
N LYS A 71 16.22 -9.64 -14.27
CA LYS A 71 15.07 -10.56 -14.45
C LYS A 71 13.75 -9.81 -14.55
N LEU A 72 13.59 -8.76 -13.75
CA LEU A 72 12.42 -7.90 -13.80
C LEU A 72 12.38 -7.13 -15.12
N TRP A 73 13.52 -6.61 -15.59
CA TRP A 73 13.60 -5.94 -16.89
C TRP A 73 13.09 -6.81 -18.03
N ASP A 74 13.41 -8.11 -18.03
CA ASP A 74 12.93 -9.04 -19.06
C ASP A 74 11.40 -9.25 -19.00
N ILE A 75 10.80 -9.22 -17.81
CA ILE A 75 9.35 -9.38 -17.62
C ILE A 75 8.59 -8.11 -18.01
N PHE A 76 9.07 -6.94 -17.55
CA PHE A 76 8.39 -5.68 -17.79
C PHE A 76 8.69 -5.12 -19.19
N SER A 77 9.86 -5.42 -19.75
CA SER A 77 10.30 -4.98 -21.07
C SER A 77 10.02 -3.48 -21.29
N THR A 78 9.22 -3.14 -22.29
CA THR A 78 8.90 -1.75 -22.65
C THR A 78 7.88 -1.10 -21.73
N ALA A 79 7.27 -1.84 -20.81
CA ALA A 79 6.32 -1.29 -19.83
C ALA A 79 7.03 -0.65 -18.62
N ALA A 80 8.25 -1.08 -18.31
CA ALA A 80 9.05 -0.44 -17.26
C ALA A 80 9.60 0.89 -17.76
N ILE A 81 9.22 1.98 -17.08
CA ILE A 81 9.84 3.28 -17.25
C ILE A 81 11.18 3.28 -16.52
N GLU A 82 11.18 2.85 -15.26
CA GLU A 82 12.36 2.78 -14.40
C GLU A 82 12.25 1.61 -13.40
N ILE A 83 13.41 1.08 -12.97
CA ILE A 83 13.50 0.05 -11.92
C ILE A 83 14.58 0.47 -10.92
N GLU A 84 14.19 0.66 -9.67
CA GLU A 84 15.05 1.26 -8.64
C GLU A 84 15.12 0.40 -7.37
N HIS A 85 16.31 0.42 -6.74
CA HIS A 85 16.50 -0.14 -5.39
C HIS A 85 16.01 0.91 -4.40
N ILE A 86 15.03 0.53 -3.60
CA ILE A 86 14.42 1.38 -2.57
C ILE A 86 14.55 0.71 -1.19
N GLY A 87 13.99 1.35 -0.17
CA GLY A 87 14.05 0.85 1.20
C GLY A 87 15.45 0.95 1.80
N SER A 88 15.56 0.52 3.07
CA SER A 88 16.76 0.74 3.86
C SER A 88 17.99 0.00 3.33
N THR A 89 17.83 -1.16 2.67
CA THR A 89 18.95 -1.89 2.05
C THR A 89 19.56 -1.20 0.83
N ALA A 90 18.92 -0.16 0.30
CA ALA A 90 19.46 0.70 -0.75
C ALA A 90 20.38 1.81 -0.20
N ILE A 91 20.42 2.01 1.11
CA ILE A 91 21.17 3.08 1.76
C ILE A 91 22.44 2.48 2.37
N GLU A 92 23.59 2.94 1.91
CA GLU A 92 24.88 2.45 2.41
C GLU A 92 25.04 2.82 3.88
N ASN A 93 25.65 1.93 4.66
CA ASN A 93 25.89 2.05 6.10
C ASN A 93 24.64 2.06 6.99
N LEU A 94 23.42 1.88 6.46
CA LEU A 94 22.20 1.78 7.27
C LEU A 94 21.91 0.32 7.68
N PRO A 95 21.91 -0.03 8.98
CA PRO A 95 21.52 -1.36 9.43
C PRO A 95 20.06 -1.67 9.06
N SER A 96 19.78 -2.89 8.61
CA SER A 96 18.47 -3.21 8.02
C SER A 96 18.12 -4.69 8.12
N LYS A 97 16.83 -5.00 7.99
CA LYS A 97 16.40 -6.36 7.64
C LYS A 97 17.00 -6.70 6.26
N PRO A 98 17.56 -7.90 6.05
CA PRO A 98 18.25 -8.26 4.80
C PRO A 98 17.27 -8.62 3.66
N ILE A 99 16.29 -7.74 3.41
CA ILE A 99 15.28 -7.84 2.36
C ILE A 99 15.52 -6.73 1.34
N ILE A 100 15.59 -7.09 0.07
CA ILE A 100 15.79 -6.13 -1.02
C ILE A 100 14.44 -5.62 -1.50
N ASP A 101 14.15 -4.34 -1.26
CA ASP A 101 12.95 -3.67 -1.77
C ASP A 101 13.21 -3.08 -3.15
N ILE A 102 12.40 -3.47 -4.13
CA ILE A 102 12.52 -3.03 -5.52
C ILE A 102 11.24 -2.30 -5.92
N ALA A 103 11.39 -1.15 -6.58
CA ALA A 103 10.28 -0.47 -7.22
C ALA A 103 10.42 -0.54 -8.74
N VAL A 104 9.32 -0.82 -9.44
CA VAL A 104 9.20 -0.70 -10.89
C VAL A 104 8.16 0.36 -11.19
N LYS A 105 8.52 1.39 -11.95
CA LYS A 105 7.60 2.44 -12.39
C LYS A 105 6.99 2.05 -13.73
N ILE A 106 5.67 2.00 -13.80
CA ILE A 106 4.91 1.79 -15.05
C ILE A 106 3.96 2.95 -15.28
N LYS A 107 3.47 3.08 -16.52
CA LYS A 107 2.60 4.21 -16.89
C LYS A 107 1.23 4.13 -16.23
N ASN A 108 0.48 3.05 -16.48
CA ASN A 108 -0.91 2.93 -16.06
C ASN A 108 -1.11 1.79 -15.07
N HIS A 109 -1.84 2.04 -14.00
CA HIS A 109 -2.23 1.01 -13.02
C HIS A 109 -2.99 -0.18 -13.64
N LYS A 110 -3.72 0.02 -14.74
CA LYS A 110 -4.52 -1.04 -15.40
C LYS A 110 -3.66 -2.16 -15.99
N ASP A 111 -2.39 -1.87 -16.27
CA ASP A 111 -1.47 -2.82 -16.87
C ASP A 111 -0.85 -3.75 -15.81
N ALA A 112 -0.96 -3.41 -14.53
CA ALA A 112 -0.21 -4.04 -13.44
C ALA A 112 -0.62 -5.51 -13.17
N ASP A 113 -1.92 -5.82 -13.26
CA ASP A 113 -2.43 -7.19 -13.09
C ASP A 113 -1.86 -8.15 -14.15
N GLY A 114 -1.53 -7.62 -15.34
CA GLY A 114 -0.93 -8.38 -16.44
C GLY A 114 0.41 -9.03 -16.08
N PHE A 115 1.13 -8.49 -15.08
CA PHE A 115 2.44 -9.02 -14.67
C PHE A 115 2.36 -10.11 -13.62
N ILE A 116 1.21 -10.33 -12.98
CA ILE A 116 1.08 -11.27 -11.85
C ILE A 116 1.55 -12.67 -12.23
N LYS A 117 1.08 -13.20 -13.38
CA LYS A 117 1.44 -14.55 -13.83
C LYS A 117 2.92 -14.69 -14.17
N ALA A 118 3.50 -13.70 -14.85
CA ALA A 118 4.91 -13.71 -15.23
C ALA A 118 5.83 -13.59 -14.01
N LEU A 119 5.46 -12.77 -13.02
CA LEU A 119 6.19 -12.63 -11.77
C LEU A 119 6.12 -13.90 -10.92
N ALA A 120 4.97 -14.59 -10.90
CA ALA A 120 4.82 -15.88 -10.23
C ALA A 120 5.80 -16.94 -10.79
N GLN A 121 6.04 -16.95 -12.11
CA GLN A 121 6.99 -17.87 -12.74
C GLN A 121 8.43 -17.71 -12.24
N ILE A 122 8.81 -16.52 -11.76
CA ILE A 122 10.12 -16.27 -11.16
C ILE A 122 10.09 -16.26 -9.63
N GLY A 123 8.98 -16.71 -9.02
CA GLY A 123 8.83 -16.95 -7.58
C GLY A 123 8.35 -15.74 -6.77
N TYR A 124 7.67 -14.77 -7.38
CA TYR A 124 6.99 -13.69 -6.66
C TYR A 124 5.53 -14.05 -6.40
N ASP A 125 5.12 -13.96 -5.14
CA ASP A 125 3.72 -14.05 -4.71
C ASP A 125 3.10 -12.66 -4.67
N PHE A 126 1.89 -12.53 -5.21
CA PHE A 126 1.12 -11.29 -5.16
C PHE A 126 0.36 -11.16 -3.84
N TYR A 127 0.42 -9.98 -3.22
CA TYR A 127 -0.28 -9.69 -1.96
C TYR A 127 -1.26 -8.52 -2.14
N PRO A 128 -2.54 -8.80 -2.48
CA PRO A 128 -3.56 -7.77 -2.64
C PRO A 128 -3.75 -6.91 -1.38
N THR A 129 -3.70 -7.52 -0.20
CA THR A 129 -3.90 -6.84 1.10
C THR A 129 -2.78 -5.88 1.48
N ARG A 130 -1.60 -5.99 0.85
CA ARG A 130 -0.45 -5.07 1.02
C ARG A 130 -0.29 -4.11 -0.16
N SER A 131 -1.12 -4.27 -1.18
CA SER A 131 -1.23 -3.38 -2.33
C SER A 131 -2.10 -2.17 -1.97
N SER A 132 -2.03 -1.12 -2.79
CA SER A 132 -2.80 0.11 -2.59
C SER A 132 -3.23 0.70 -3.92
N THR A 133 -3.93 1.83 -3.86
CA THR A 133 -4.30 2.61 -5.05
C THR A 133 -3.09 3.12 -5.86
N GLU A 134 -1.90 3.13 -5.25
CA GLU A 134 -0.66 3.64 -5.84
C GLU A 134 0.35 2.53 -6.22
N ARG A 135 0.14 1.27 -5.77
CA ARG A 135 1.05 0.16 -6.12
C ARG A 135 0.44 -1.25 -6.00
N HIS A 136 0.97 -2.19 -6.80
CA HIS A 136 0.86 -3.63 -6.54
C HIS A 136 2.09 -4.07 -5.74
N PHE A 137 1.88 -4.94 -4.74
CA PHE A 137 2.95 -5.46 -3.88
C PHE A 137 3.13 -6.96 -4.03
N PHE A 138 4.39 -7.39 -4.15
CA PHE A 138 4.79 -8.79 -4.25
C PHE A 138 5.95 -9.09 -3.29
N ALA A 139 6.08 -10.35 -2.89
CA ALA A 139 7.24 -10.84 -2.14
C ALA A 139 7.79 -12.13 -2.73
N LYS A 140 9.07 -12.40 -2.52
CA LYS A 140 9.76 -13.59 -3.03
C LYS A 140 10.72 -14.18 -2.01
N GLY A 141 10.69 -15.51 -1.90
CA GLY A 141 11.60 -16.33 -1.10
C GLY A 141 11.05 -16.76 0.25
N THR A 142 11.61 -17.85 0.80
CA THR A 142 11.30 -18.37 2.13
C THR A 142 12.62 -18.65 2.88
N PRO A 143 13.00 -17.84 3.89
CA PRO A 143 12.35 -16.58 4.30
C PRO A 143 12.40 -15.52 3.19
N VAL A 144 11.55 -14.49 3.29
CA VAL A 144 11.44 -13.43 2.27
C VAL A 144 12.79 -12.75 2.04
N LYS A 145 13.18 -12.65 0.77
CA LYS A 145 14.45 -12.03 0.34
C LYS A 145 14.24 -10.78 -0.50
N PHE A 146 13.11 -10.69 -1.19
CA PHE A 146 12.78 -9.56 -2.05
C PHE A 146 11.34 -9.12 -1.83
N HIS A 147 11.15 -7.81 -1.84
CA HIS A 147 9.86 -7.19 -2.08
C HIS A 147 9.89 -6.47 -3.41
N LEU A 148 8.77 -6.48 -4.11
CA LEU A 148 8.59 -5.76 -5.35
C LEU A 148 7.33 -4.91 -5.25
N SER A 149 7.46 -3.62 -5.55
CA SER A 149 6.37 -2.68 -5.68
C SER A 149 6.27 -2.22 -7.13
N ILE A 150 5.17 -2.51 -7.80
CA ILE A 150 4.85 -1.92 -9.11
C ILE A 150 4.12 -0.61 -8.83
N ALA A 151 4.77 0.51 -9.09
CA ALA A 151 4.24 1.86 -8.89
C ALA A 151 3.72 2.43 -10.22
N TYR A 152 2.68 3.26 -10.16
CA TYR A 152 2.08 3.85 -11.37
C TYR A 152 2.29 5.35 -11.44
N THR A 153 2.50 5.86 -12.65
CA THR A 153 2.59 7.32 -12.86
C THR A 153 1.23 8.00 -12.86
N ASP A 154 0.15 7.27 -13.15
CA ASP A 154 -1.20 7.81 -13.24
C ASP A 154 -1.95 7.85 -11.90
N ARG A 155 -1.32 7.39 -10.80
CA ARG A 155 -1.95 7.38 -9.47
C ARG A 155 -0.94 7.59 -8.33
N GLY A 156 -1.17 8.68 -7.60
CA GLY A 156 -0.47 8.99 -6.36
C GLY A 156 1.01 9.27 -6.53
N GLY A 157 1.77 9.14 -5.45
CA GLY A 157 3.17 9.57 -5.35
C GLY A 157 4.07 8.56 -4.65
N PHE A 158 3.71 7.27 -4.64
CA PHE A 158 4.52 6.24 -3.97
C PHE A 158 5.97 6.24 -4.47
N TRP A 159 6.17 6.25 -5.79
CA TRP A 159 7.51 6.27 -6.39
C TRP A 159 8.33 7.44 -5.86
N ASP A 160 7.83 8.67 -6.01
CA ASP A 160 8.56 9.88 -5.63
C ASP A 160 8.90 9.89 -4.14
N ARG A 161 7.96 9.47 -3.28
CA ARG A 161 8.22 9.36 -1.83
C ARG A 161 9.33 8.36 -1.52
N GLN A 162 9.38 7.22 -2.21
CA GLN A 162 10.43 6.22 -1.98
C GLN A 162 11.80 6.70 -2.48
N ILE A 163 11.85 7.33 -3.66
CA ILE A 163 13.10 7.86 -4.22
C ILE A 163 13.62 9.02 -3.36
N LEU A 164 12.77 9.99 -3.03
CA LEU A 164 13.13 11.14 -2.20
C LEU A 164 13.64 10.69 -0.83
N PHE A 165 12.96 9.75 -0.17
CA PHE A 165 13.38 9.23 1.12
C PHE A 165 14.76 8.56 1.06
N ARG A 166 14.97 7.68 0.07
CA ARG A 166 16.25 7.00 -0.14
C ARG A 166 17.38 8.00 -0.39
N ASP A 167 17.16 8.95 -1.30
CA ASP A 167 18.20 9.86 -1.73
C ASP A 167 18.51 10.90 -0.64
N PHE A 168 17.51 11.32 0.13
CA PHE A 168 17.69 12.13 1.33
C PHE A 168 18.64 11.44 2.33
N LEU A 169 18.36 10.20 2.74
CA LEU A 169 19.20 9.47 3.71
C LEU A 169 20.59 9.09 3.19
N ARG A 170 20.77 8.96 1.87
CA ARG A 170 22.10 8.81 1.27
C ARG A 170 22.92 10.09 1.37
N SER A 171 22.28 11.25 1.20
CA SER A 171 22.93 12.57 1.21
C SER A 171 23.06 13.18 2.61
N ASN A 172 22.30 12.70 3.59
CA ASN A 172 22.26 13.24 4.95
C ASN A 172 22.67 12.17 5.97
N GLN A 173 23.87 12.30 6.53
CA GLN A 173 24.39 11.38 7.53
C GLN A 173 23.67 11.50 8.88
N GLU A 174 23.39 12.72 9.33
CA GLU A 174 22.71 12.95 10.61
C GLU A 174 21.34 12.26 10.62
N ALA A 175 20.53 12.47 9.58
CA ALA A 175 19.22 11.85 9.47
C ALA A 175 19.26 10.32 9.26
N ARG A 176 20.38 9.77 8.82
CA ARG A 176 20.56 8.32 8.66
C ARG A 176 20.96 7.65 9.98
N ASP A 177 21.64 8.38 10.84
CA ASP A 177 22.20 7.88 12.09
C ASP A 177 21.26 8.14 13.31
N GLU A 178 20.18 8.93 13.14
CA GLU A 178 19.07 9.16 14.08
C GLU A 178 18.15 7.93 14.27
#